data_AF-A0A946YL22-F1
#
_entry.id   AF-A0A946YL22-F1
#
_cell.length_a   1.000
_cell.length_b   1.000
_cell.length_c   1.000
_cell.angle_alpha   90.00
_cell.angle_beta   90.00
_cell.angle_gamma   90.00
#
_symmetry.space_group_name_H-M   'P 1'
#
loop_
_entity.id
_entity.type
_entity.pdbx_description
1 polymer ?
#
loop_
_entity_poly.entity_id
_entity_poly.type
_entity_poly.pdbx_seq_one_letter_code
_entity_poly.pdbx_strand_id
1 'polypeptide(L)'
;MPTWAVVFITVALTVLAMLLVYRYWFAPKPFDTVELSEREQQQLDAKLDRLMPGRVQGNAGTGAVDGAALEPQAYSEEGVSREVVFNEREVNALLARNTNLSDKLAVDLADDLVSARLLVPLDPEFPFMGGKTVRVHAGMSLSYSDGRPIAVLRGVSIMGVPVPNAWLGGLKNIDLVSEFGGGDGFWKNFADGIDQLRVENGKLSVTLAE
;
A
#
# COMPACT_ATOMS: atom_id res chain seq x y z
N MET A 1 -43.21 -32.21 -17.34
CA MET A 1 -42.93 -30.84 -17.80
C MET A 1 -42.55 -30.89 -19.27
N PRO A 2 -43.00 -29.93 -20.10
CA PRO A 2 -42.61 -29.91 -21.50
C PRO A 2 -41.11 -29.54 -21.63
N THR A 3 -40.43 -30.12 -22.61
CA THR A 3 -38.97 -29.98 -22.80
C THR A 3 -38.52 -28.52 -22.97
N TRP A 4 -39.34 -27.68 -23.61
CA TRP A 4 -39.07 -26.25 -23.75
C TRP A 4 -39.02 -25.52 -22.40
N ALA A 5 -39.82 -25.94 -21.41
CA ALA A 5 -39.82 -25.31 -20.09
C ALA A 5 -38.54 -25.63 -19.31
N VAL A 6 -38.02 -26.86 -19.44
CA VAL A 6 -36.75 -27.26 -18.82
C VAL A 6 -35.59 -26.45 -19.41
N VAL A 7 -35.55 -26.29 -20.74
CA VAL A 7 -34.54 -25.48 -21.42
C VAL A 7 -34.61 -24.03 -20.94
N PHE A 8 -35.80 -23.45 -20.87
CA PHE A 8 -35.97 -22.04 -20.45
C PHE A 8 -35.54 -21.81 -19.00
N ILE A 9 -35.92 -22.71 -18.09
CA ILE A 9 -35.50 -22.65 -16.67
C ILE A 9 -33.98 -22.76 -16.55
N THR A 10 -33.36 -23.64 -17.31
CA THR A 10 -31.89 -23.84 -17.26
C THR A 10 -31.15 -22.60 -17.78
N VAL A 11 -31.63 -21.98 -18.86
CA VAL A 11 -31.08 -20.72 -19.37
C VAL A 11 -31.26 -19.60 -18.36
N ALA A 12 -32.46 -19.45 -17.78
CA ALA A 12 -32.74 -18.43 -16.78
C ALA A 12 -31.87 -18.59 -15.51
N LEU A 13 -31.68 -19.83 -15.04
CA LEU A 13 -30.79 -20.13 -13.91
C LEU A 13 -29.34 -19.79 -14.22
N THR A 14 -28.88 -20.11 -15.43
CA THR A 14 -27.51 -19.76 -15.87
C THR A 14 -27.30 -18.25 -15.91
N VAL A 15 -28.26 -17.50 -16.48
CA VAL A 15 -28.18 -16.03 -16.54
C VAL A 15 -28.23 -15.43 -15.13
N LEU A 16 -29.11 -15.92 -14.26
CA LEU A 16 -29.21 -15.47 -12.88
C LEU A 16 -27.91 -15.73 -12.11
N ALA A 17 -27.34 -16.94 -12.23
CA ALA A 17 -26.06 -17.28 -11.62
C ALA A 17 -24.94 -16.35 -12.13
N MET A 18 -24.91 -16.07 -13.44
CA MET A 18 -23.91 -15.17 -14.02
C MET A 18 -24.06 -13.73 -13.52
N LEU A 19 -25.28 -13.22 -13.38
CA LEU A 19 -25.54 -11.90 -12.79
C LEU A 19 -25.14 -11.82 -11.32
N LEU A 20 -25.36 -12.88 -10.55
CA LEU A 20 -24.95 -12.96 -9.14
C LEU A 20 -23.42 -12.99 -8.99
N VAL A 21 -22.73 -13.80 -9.79
CA VAL A 21 -21.26 -13.85 -9.83
C VAL A 21 -20.70 -12.49 -10.22
N TYR A 22 -21.25 -11.87 -11.27
CA TYR A 22 -20.81 -10.56 -11.72
C TYR A 22 -20.98 -9.49 -10.63
N ARG A 23 -22.15 -9.43 -9.97
CA ARG A 23 -22.37 -8.47 -8.89
C ARG A 23 -21.46 -8.72 -7.69
N TYR A 24 -21.20 -9.97 -7.34
CA TYR A 24 -20.38 -10.29 -6.18
C TYR A 24 -18.88 -10.05 -6.42
N TRP A 25 -18.37 -10.32 -7.62
CA TRP A 25 -16.96 -10.10 -7.94
C TRP A 25 -16.63 -8.66 -8.30
N PHE A 26 -17.43 -7.99 -9.14
CA PHE A 26 -17.05 -6.70 -9.75
C PHE A 26 -17.62 -5.46 -9.04
N ALA A 27 -18.22 -5.62 -7.86
CA ALA A 27 -18.66 -4.51 -7.01
C ALA A 27 -17.91 -4.52 -5.66
N PRO A 28 -16.59 -4.27 -5.64
CA PRO A 28 -15.86 -4.13 -4.38
C PRO A 28 -16.36 -2.90 -3.62
N LYS A 29 -16.53 -3.04 -2.30
CA LYS A 29 -16.71 -1.88 -1.42
C LYS A 29 -15.39 -1.10 -1.33
N PRO A 30 -15.42 0.24 -1.28
CA PRO A 30 -14.23 1.04 -0.98
C PRO A 30 -13.71 0.70 0.42
N PHE A 31 -12.44 1.00 0.67
CA PHE A 31 -11.90 0.90 2.03
C PHE A 31 -12.42 2.04 2.90
N ASP A 32 -12.63 1.75 4.19
CA ASP A 32 -12.98 2.76 5.16
C ASP A 32 -11.75 3.61 5.48
N THR A 33 -11.87 4.93 5.37
CA THR A 33 -10.78 5.86 5.65
C THR A 33 -10.36 5.75 7.12
N VAL A 34 -9.06 5.54 7.37
CA VAL A 34 -8.52 5.55 8.73
C VAL A 34 -8.40 6.99 9.22
N GLU A 35 -9.27 7.35 10.15
CA GLU A 35 -9.20 8.62 10.86
C GLU A 35 -8.42 8.45 12.18
N LEU A 36 -7.43 9.33 12.41
CA LEU A 36 -6.69 9.40 13.66
C LEU A 36 -7.36 10.37 14.62
N SER A 37 -7.32 10.07 15.91
CA SER A 37 -7.68 11.05 16.93
C SER A 37 -6.68 12.22 16.95
N GLU A 38 -7.06 13.36 17.51
CA GLU A 38 -6.17 14.54 17.59
C GLU A 38 -4.81 14.23 18.26
N ARG A 39 -4.82 13.37 19.29
CA ARG A 39 -3.59 12.96 19.98
C ARG A 39 -2.70 12.06 19.13
N GLU A 40 -3.30 11.10 18.43
CA GLU A 40 -2.57 10.23 17.50
C GLU A 40 -2.00 11.02 16.32
N GLN A 41 -2.76 12.03 15.85
CA GLN A 41 -2.31 12.93 14.79
C GLN A 41 -1.09 13.76 15.22
N GLN A 42 -1.10 14.30 16.44
CA GLN A 42 0.06 15.02 16.99
C GLN A 42 1.30 14.13 17.12
N GLN A 43 1.12 12.85 17.49
CA GLN A 43 2.23 11.89 17.55
C GLN A 43 2.79 11.57 16.17
N LEU A 44 1.92 11.39 15.18
CA LEU A 44 2.31 11.15 13.79
C LEU A 44 3.04 12.36 13.20
N ASP A 45 2.51 13.57 13.40
CA ASP A 45 3.12 14.80 12.89
C ASP A 45 4.52 15.01 13.52
N ALA A 46 4.69 14.72 14.82
CA ALA A 46 6.00 14.75 15.46
C ALA A 46 6.97 13.68 14.92
N LYS A 47 6.48 12.51 14.51
CA LYS A 47 7.31 11.48 13.85
C LYS A 47 7.74 11.91 12.45
N LEU A 48 6.84 12.52 11.69
CA LEU A 48 7.13 13.01 10.35
C LEU A 48 8.11 14.18 10.36
N ASP A 49 7.97 15.11 11.30
CA ASP A 49 8.86 16.28 11.40
C ASP A 49 10.31 15.88 11.73
N ARG A 50 10.49 14.78 12.48
CA ARG A 50 11.82 14.18 12.72
C ARG A 50 12.46 13.60 11.45
N LEU A 51 11.65 13.03 10.55
CA LEU A 51 12.13 12.45 9.29
C LEU A 51 12.33 13.50 8.20
N MET A 52 11.49 14.53 8.20
CA MET A 52 11.35 15.52 7.15
C MET A 52 11.09 16.90 7.76
N PRO A 53 12.13 17.52 8.35
CA PRO A 53 11.99 18.83 8.97
C PRO A 53 11.44 19.83 7.94
N GLY A 54 10.31 20.47 8.28
CA GLY A 54 9.67 21.51 7.45
C GLY A 54 8.53 21.07 6.52
N ARG A 55 8.16 19.78 6.48
CA ARG A 55 7.04 19.31 5.61
C ARG A 55 5.64 19.62 6.16
N VAL A 56 5.47 19.72 7.48
CA VAL A 56 4.15 19.80 8.14
C VAL A 56 3.47 21.17 7.98
N GLN A 57 4.21 22.24 7.68
CA GLN A 57 3.65 23.59 7.54
C GLN A 57 2.73 23.76 6.31
N GLY A 58 2.78 22.84 5.34
CA GLY A 58 2.20 23.06 4.01
C GLY A 58 0.78 22.55 3.75
N ASN A 59 0.14 21.76 4.62
CA ASN A 59 -1.07 21.04 4.19
C ASN A 59 -2.13 20.72 5.27
N ALA A 60 -2.48 21.70 6.13
CA ALA A 60 -3.76 21.70 6.84
C ALA A 60 -4.72 22.64 6.11
N GLY A 61 -5.78 22.10 5.51
CA GLY A 61 -6.69 22.85 4.63
C GLY A 61 -7.49 23.96 5.32
N THR A 62 -7.65 25.07 4.58
CA THR A 62 -8.77 26.03 4.64
C THR A 62 -9.19 26.54 6.02
N GLY A 63 -8.27 27.21 6.70
CA GLY A 63 -8.53 28.42 7.48
C GLY A 63 -7.61 29.49 6.93
N ALA A 64 -8.04 30.76 6.88
CA ALA A 64 -7.27 31.87 6.33
C ALA A 64 -5.77 31.76 6.67
N VAL A 65 -4.97 31.56 5.62
CA VAL A 65 -3.51 31.55 5.70
C VAL A 65 -3.11 33.01 5.91
N ASP A 66 -3.07 33.45 7.17
CA ASP A 66 -2.17 34.54 7.52
C ASP A 66 -0.77 34.02 7.18
N GLY A 67 -0.17 34.63 6.16
CA GLY A 67 1.10 34.26 5.57
C GLY A 67 2.26 34.40 6.54
N ALA A 68 2.36 33.50 7.51
CA ALA A 68 3.63 33.19 8.15
C ALA A 68 4.48 32.47 7.10
N ALA A 69 5.16 33.29 6.29
CA ALA A 69 6.20 32.84 5.38
C ALA A 69 7.18 31.96 6.16
N LEU A 70 7.54 30.81 5.60
CA LEU A 70 8.58 29.94 6.13
C LEU A 70 9.82 30.78 6.44
N GLU A 71 10.17 30.90 7.72
CA GLU A 71 11.37 31.63 8.11
C GLU A 71 12.61 30.81 7.70
N PRO A 72 13.61 31.42 7.04
CA PRO A 72 14.83 30.71 6.67
C PRO A 72 15.56 30.23 7.93
N GLN A 73 15.58 28.92 8.15
CA GLN A 73 16.37 28.27 9.20
C GLN A 73 17.58 27.59 8.57
N ALA A 74 18.72 27.60 9.27
CA ALA A 74 19.89 26.84 8.83
C ALA A 74 19.60 25.35 8.93
N TYR A 75 19.90 24.60 7.87
CA TYR A 75 19.78 23.15 7.85
C TYR A 75 20.77 22.54 8.86
N SER A 76 20.29 21.64 9.73
CA SER A 76 21.11 20.89 10.68
C SER A 76 20.57 19.47 10.84
N GLU A 77 21.47 18.50 10.82
CA GLU A 77 21.18 17.09 11.12
C GLU A 77 21.63 16.69 12.53
N GLU A 78 22.19 17.64 13.31
CA GLU A 78 22.69 17.38 14.65
C GLU A 78 21.53 17.05 15.62
N GLY A 79 21.52 15.80 16.13
CA GLY A 79 20.54 15.33 17.11
C GLY A 79 19.25 14.75 16.53
N VAL A 80 19.15 14.56 15.21
CA VAL A 80 18.01 13.91 14.58
C VAL A 80 18.06 12.40 14.80
N SER A 81 17.01 11.84 15.42
CA SER A 81 16.85 10.40 15.55
C SER A 81 16.58 9.77 14.19
N ARG A 82 17.52 8.95 13.70
CA ARG A 82 17.40 8.17 12.44
C ARG A 82 16.48 6.95 12.58
N GLU A 83 16.01 6.66 13.78
CA GLU A 83 15.05 5.58 14.05
C GLU A 83 13.62 6.12 14.11
N VAL A 84 12.72 5.46 13.38
CA VAL A 84 11.28 5.73 13.41
C VAL A 84 10.47 4.45 13.43
N VAL A 85 9.43 4.46 14.28
CA VAL A 85 8.47 3.37 14.40
C VAL A 85 7.09 3.88 14.04
N PHE A 86 6.50 3.27 13.01
CA PHE A 86 5.11 3.48 12.60
C PHE A 86 4.26 2.29 12.98
N ASN A 87 3.04 2.53 13.45
CA ASN A 87 2.03 1.48 13.53
C ASN A 87 1.18 1.43 12.25
N GLU A 88 0.43 0.35 12.06
CA GLU A 88 -0.42 0.14 10.88
C GLU A 88 -1.44 1.28 10.66
N ARG A 89 -2.04 1.80 11.74
CA ARG A 89 -3.00 2.91 11.65
C ARG A 89 -2.33 4.19 11.18
N GLU A 90 -1.12 4.48 11.65
CA GLU A 90 -0.32 5.62 11.22
C GLU A 90 0.06 5.49 9.74
N VAL A 91 0.50 4.31 9.29
CA VAL A 91 0.80 4.07 7.87
C VAL A 91 -0.43 4.31 7.00
N ASN A 92 -1.58 3.74 7.36
CA ASN A 92 -2.82 3.92 6.60
C ASN A 92 -3.33 5.38 6.64
N ALA A 93 -3.16 6.09 7.76
CA ALA A 93 -3.50 7.50 7.85
C ALA A 93 -2.60 8.38 6.95
N LEU A 94 -1.31 8.04 6.84
CA LEU A 94 -0.39 8.72 5.91
C LEU A 94 -0.83 8.55 4.45
N LEU A 95 -1.25 7.33 4.09
CA LEU A 95 -1.82 7.06 2.77
C LEU A 95 -3.10 7.87 2.56
N ALA A 96 -3.95 8.00 3.57
CA ALA A 96 -5.21 8.72 3.43
C ALA A 96 -5.06 10.25 3.33
N ARG A 97 -4.20 10.86 4.15
CA ARG A 97 -4.16 12.32 4.32
C ARG A 97 -3.44 13.06 3.18
N ASN A 98 -2.49 12.41 2.52
CA ASN A 98 -1.59 13.06 1.56
C ASN A 98 -1.60 12.42 0.16
N THR A 99 -2.52 11.49 -0.10
CA THR A 99 -2.66 10.86 -1.41
C THR A 99 -4.13 10.59 -1.75
N ASN A 100 -4.43 10.36 -3.02
CA ASN A 100 -5.75 9.95 -3.50
C ASN A 100 -5.99 8.42 -3.36
N LEU A 101 -5.36 7.81 -2.33
CA LEU A 101 -5.37 6.37 -2.09
C LEU A 101 -6.19 5.95 -0.86
N SER A 102 -6.77 6.89 -0.09
CA SER A 102 -7.53 6.59 1.13
C SER A 102 -8.57 5.47 0.97
N ASP A 103 -9.33 5.51 -0.12
CA ASP A 103 -10.39 4.56 -0.45
C ASP A 103 -9.89 3.41 -1.35
N LYS A 104 -8.62 3.43 -1.75
CA LYS A 104 -8.04 2.52 -2.75
C LYS A 104 -6.95 1.62 -2.21
N LEU A 105 -6.19 2.03 -1.19
CA LEU A 105 -5.06 1.28 -0.67
C LEU A 105 -5.18 1.12 0.84
N ALA A 106 -5.03 -0.11 1.31
CA ALA A 106 -4.84 -0.43 2.71
C ALA A 106 -3.60 -1.31 2.88
N VAL A 107 -2.85 -1.06 3.95
CA VAL A 107 -1.66 -1.80 4.36
C VAL A 107 -1.93 -2.52 5.66
N ASP A 108 -1.47 -3.77 5.74
CA ASP A 108 -1.53 -4.65 6.91
C ASP A 108 -0.08 -5.05 7.27
N LEU A 109 0.27 -4.94 8.56
CA LEU A 109 1.62 -5.21 9.07
C LEU A 109 1.60 -6.43 10.00
N ALA A 110 2.10 -7.56 9.51
CA ALA A 110 2.27 -8.79 10.25
C ALA A 110 3.76 -9.14 10.42
N ASP A 111 4.06 -10.16 11.22
CA ASP A 111 5.44 -10.55 11.53
C ASP A 111 6.22 -10.88 10.24
N ASP A 112 7.24 -10.07 9.95
CA ASP A 112 8.07 -10.07 8.72
C ASP A 112 7.28 -9.97 7.40
N LEU A 113 6.02 -9.52 7.42
CA LEU A 113 5.14 -9.46 6.26
C LEU A 113 4.38 -8.13 6.19
N VAL A 114 4.55 -7.45 5.07
CA VAL A 114 3.73 -6.30 4.69
C VAL A 114 2.77 -6.73 3.59
N SER A 115 1.48 -6.58 3.86
CA SER A 115 0.41 -6.88 2.92
C SER A 115 -0.26 -5.61 2.45
N ALA A 116 -0.46 -5.47 1.13
CA ALA A 116 -1.11 -4.32 0.53
C ALA A 116 -2.34 -4.78 -0.26
N ARG A 117 -3.51 -4.19 0.03
CA ARG A 117 -4.74 -4.38 -0.74
C ARG A 117 -5.04 -3.10 -1.50
N LEU A 118 -5.12 -3.22 -2.82
CA LEU A 118 -5.30 -2.11 -3.75
C LEU A 118 -6.57 -2.30 -4.59
N LEU A 119 -7.34 -1.23 -4.75
CA LEU A 119 -8.47 -1.12 -5.67
C LEU A 119 -8.01 -0.27 -6.86
N VAL A 120 -7.85 -0.93 -8.01
CA VAL A 120 -7.38 -0.29 -9.25
C VAL A 120 -8.58 -0.07 -10.17
N PRO A 121 -9.03 1.18 -10.39
CA PRO A 121 -10.03 1.46 -11.42
C PRO A 121 -9.39 1.26 -12.80
N LEU A 122 -10.03 0.45 -13.64
CA LEU A 122 -9.63 0.26 -15.03
C LEU A 122 -10.25 1.34 -15.91
N ASP A 123 -9.49 1.78 -16.89
CA ASP A 123 -9.94 2.73 -17.90
C ASP A 123 -11.22 2.21 -18.60
N PRO A 124 -12.25 3.04 -18.84
CA PRO A 124 -13.45 2.65 -19.58
C PRO A 124 -13.18 1.98 -20.94
N GLU A 125 -12.07 2.30 -21.59
CA GLU A 125 -11.68 1.73 -22.88
C GLU A 125 -11.02 0.34 -22.76
N PHE A 126 -10.77 -0.13 -21.54
CA PHE A 126 -10.13 -1.42 -21.31
C PHE A 126 -11.01 -2.58 -21.79
N PRO A 127 -10.51 -3.50 -22.64
CA PRO A 127 -11.33 -4.58 -23.19
C PRO A 127 -11.96 -5.44 -22.09
N PHE A 128 -13.26 -5.74 -22.23
CA PHE A 128 -14.07 -6.60 -21.35
C PHE A 128 -14.23 -6.16 -19.88
N MET A 129 -13.35 -5.29 -19.34
CA MET A 129 -13.35 -4.88 -17.93
C MET A 129 -13.29 -3.35 -17.74
N GLY A 130 -13.50 -2.57 -18.79
CA GLY A 130 -13.45 -1.12 -18.71
C GLY A 130 -14.47 -0.51 -17.74
N GLY A 131 -14.04 0.49 -16.97
CA GLY A 131 -14.85 1.15 -15.95
C GLY A 131 -15.13 0.27 -14.73
N LYS A 132 -14.42 -0.84 -14.56
CA LYS A 132 -14.48 -1.72 -13.38
C LYS A 132 -13.31 -1.50 -12.47
N THR A 133 -13.52 -1.80 -11.19
CA THR A 133 -12.45 -1.77 -10.19
C THR A 133 -11.93 -3.18 -9.96
N VAL A 134 -10.63 -3.36 -10.12
CA VAL A 134 -9.92 -4.61 -9.85
C VAL A 134 -9.34 -4.59 -8.46
N ARG A 135 -9.58 -5.66 -7.69
CA ARG A 135 -8.94 -5.86 -6.39
C ARG A 135 -7.61 -6.58 -6.58
N VAL A 136 -6.52 -5.92 -6.20
CA VAL A 136 -5.18 -6.48 -6.13
C VAL A 136 -4.80 -6.68 -4.67
N HIS A 137 -4.18 -7.80 -4.35
CA HIS A 137 -3.60 -8.05 -3.03
C HIS A 137 -2.20 -8.61 -3.19
N ALA A 138 -1.22 -7.93 -2.60
CA ALA A 138 0.19 -8.30 -2.66
C ALA A 138 0.73 -8.48 -1.24
N GLY A 139 1.65 -9.43 -1.08
CA GLY A 139 2.39 -9.66 0.16
C GLY A 139 3.88 -9.62 -0.11
N MET A 140 4.60 -8.82 0.66
CA MET A 140 6.05 -8.70 0.62
C MET A 140 6.60 -8.99 2.00
N SER A 141 7.53 -9.93 2.08
CA SER A 141 8.25 -10.20 3.31
C SER A 141 9.42 -9.24 3.40
N LEU A 142 9.54 -8.58 4.55
CA LEU A 142 10.58 -7.61 4.83
C LEU A 142 11.34 -8.05 6.07
N SER A 143 12.66 -8.19 5.94
CA SER A 143 13.54 -8.50 7.06
C SER A 143 14.89 -7.83 6.87
N TYR A 144 15.79 -7.99 7.84
CA TYR A 144 17.14 -7.45 7.79
C TYR A 144 18.13 -8.54 8.24
N SER A 145 19.10 -8.87 7.39
CA SER A 145 20.12 -9.89 7.66
C SER A 145 21.43 -9.52 6.99
N ASP A 146 22.55 -9.91 7.58
CA ASP A 146 23.88 -9.74 6.99
C ASP A 146 24.21 -8.29 6.58
N GLY A 147 23.71 -7.32 7.36
CA GLY A 147 23.95 -5.89 7.10
C GLY A 147 23.21 -5.33 5.88
N ARG A 148 22.14 -6.00 5.42
CA ARG A 148 21.30 -5.52 4.31
C ARG A 148 19.81 -5.83 4.54
N PRO A 149 18.90 -4.98 4.05
CA PRO A 149 17.49 -5.32 4.01
C PRO A 149 17.23 -6.42 2.98
N ILE A 150 16.29 -7.30 3.30
CA ILE A 150 15.80 -8.38 2.44
C ILE A 150 14.34 -8.11 2.13
N ALA A 151 13.99 -8.06 0.83
CA ALA A 151 12.62 -7.81 0.39
C ALA A 151 12.16 -8.90 -0.57
N VAL A 152 11.31 -9.81 -0.08
CA VAL A 152 10.87 -10.99 -0.84
C VAL A 152 9.39 -10.88 -1.22
N LEU A 153 9.08 -10.85 -2.51
CA LEU A 153 7.70 -10.87 -2.98
C LEU A 153 7.06 -12.25 -2.74
N ARG A 154 6.21 -12.39 -1.72
CA ARG A 154 5.53 -13.66 -1.40
C ARG A 154 4.46 -14.02 -2.42
N GLY A 155 3.78 -13.01 -2.97
CA GLY A 155 2.83 -13.22 -4.05
C GLY A 155 1.93 -12.02 -4.32
N VAL A 156 1.22 -12.13 -5.44
CA VAL A 156 0.20 -11.19 -5.89
C VAL A 156 -1.04 -11.98 -6.26
N SER A 157 -2.22 -11.46 -5.93
CA SER A 157 -3.50 -11.98 -6.36
C SER A 157 -4.36 -10.88 -6.94
N ILE A 158 -5.14 -11.23 -7.96
CA ILE A 158 -6.06 -10.36 -8.66
C ILE A 158 -7.45 -10.97 -8.52
N MET A 159 -8.40 -10.22 -7.97
CA MET A 159 -9.76 -10.68 -7.69
C MET A 159 -9.80 -11.95 -6.82
N GLY A 160 -8.79 -12.14 -5.96
CA GLY A 160 -8.63 -13.34 -5.12
C GLY A 160 -8.00 -14.53 -5.84
N VAL A 161 -7.69 -14.42 -7.13
CA VAL A 161 -6.98 -15.45 -7.90
C VAL A 161 -5.48 -15.16 -7.85
N PRO A 162 -4.63 -16.09 -7.35
CA PRO A 162 -3.19 -15.88 -7.30
C PRO A 162 -2.60 -15.79 -8.70
N VAL A 163 -1.72 -14.81 -8.92
CA VAL A 163 -1.02 -14.63 -10.20
C VAL A 163 0.10 -15.68 -10.31
N PRO A 164 0.19 -16.43 -11.43
CA PRO A 164 1.27 -17.38 -11.66
C PRO A 164 2.65 -16.72 -11.66
N ASN A 165 3.67 -17.40 -11.11
CA ASN A 165 5.03 -16.83 -11.07
C ASN A 165 5.57 -16.47 -12.46
N ALA A 166 5.28 -17.29 -13.46
CA ALA A 166 5.71 -17.05 -14.84
C ALA A 166 5.18 -15.70 -15.40
N TRP A 167 3.99 -15.26 -14.97
CA TRP A 167 3.41 -13.99 -15.40
C TRP A 167 3.94 -12.80 -14.60
N LEU A 168 4.43 -13.07 -13.38
CA LEU A 168 5.17 -12.12 -12.57
C LEU A 168 6.64 -12.02 -13.01
N GLY A 169 7.04 -12.65 -14.12
CA GLY A 169 8.43 -12.61 -14.59
C GLY A 169 9.41 -13.38 -13.69
N GLY A 170 8.91 -14.35 -12.92
CA GLY A 170 9.75 -15.14 -12.01
C GLY A 170 9.99 -14.52 -10.64
N LEU A 171 9.48 -13.30 -10.38
CA LEU A 171 9.77 -12.51 -9.19
C LEU A 171 9.25 -13.08 -7.86
N LYS A 172 8.37 -14.08 -7.88
CA LYS A 172 7.80 -14.65 -6.66
C LYS A 172 8.87 -15.41 -5.88
N ASN A 173 8.97 -15.10 -4.60
CA ASN A 173 9.94 -15.64 -3.63
C ASN A 173 11.40 -15.34 -3.96
N ILE A 174 11.66 -14.30 -4.76
CA ILE A 174 13.00 -13.77 -5.00
C ILE A 174 13.24 -12.59 -4.07
N ASP A 175 14.46 -12.49 -3.51
CA ASP A 175 14.93 -11.30 -2.80
C ASP A 175 15.25 -10.19 -3.82
N LEU A 176 14.36 -9.20 -3.88
CA LEU A 176 14.42 -8.10 -4.82
C LEU A 176 15.63 -7.18 -4.57
N VAL A 177 16.07 -7.06 -3.32
CA VAL A 177 17.27 -6.28 -2.98
C VAL A 177 18.50 -7.00 -3.51
N SER A 178 18.61 -8.31 -3.27
CA SER A 178 19.74 -9.09 -3.77
C SER A 178 19.77 -9.21 -5.29
N GLU A 179 18.61 -9.35 -5.94
CA GLU A 179 18.51 -9.55 -7.40
C GLU A 179 18.71 -8.23 -8.17
N PHE A 180 18.18 -7.11 -7.68
CA PHE A 180 18.15 -5.84 -8.41
C PHE A 180 18.99 -4.71 -7.76
N GLY A 181 19.59 -4.93 -6.59
CA GLY A 181 20.40 -3.94 -5.88
C GLY A 181 21.82 -3.76 -6.44
N GLY A 182 22.28 -4.63 -7.35
CA GLY A 182 23.60 -4.51 -7.97
C GLY A 182 23.72 -3.42 -9.05
N GLY A 183 22.59 -2.92 -9.57
CA GLY A 183 22.54 -1.87 -10.58
C GLY A 183 22.14 -0.51 -10.01
N ASP A 184 22.24 0.54 -10.82
CA ASP A 184 21.70 1.86 -10.45
C ASP A 184 20.17 1.82 -10.52
N GLY A 185 19.52 1.96 -9.37
CA GLY A 185 18.06 1.85 -9.29
C GLY A 185 17.53 1.95 -7.88
N PHE A 186 16.20 1.84 -7.76
CA PHE A 186 15.47 1.95 -6.50
C PHE A 186 16.01 0.99 -5.42
N TRP A 187 16.22 -0.28 -5.76
CA TRP A 187 16.60 -1.31 -4.78
C TRP A 187 17.99 -1.10 -4.18
N LYS A 188 18.92 -0.54 -4.96
CA LYS A 188 20.24 -0.13 -4.47
C LYS A 188 20.11 1.02 -3.46
N ASN A 189 19.45 2.10 -3.85
CA ASN A 189 19.26 3.26 -2.97
C ASN A 189 18.47 2.91 -1.70
N PHE A 190 17.49 2.01 -1.82
CA PHE A 190 16.75 1.48 -0.67
C PHE A 190 17.67 0.68 0.26
N ALA A 191 18.52 -0.19 -0.29
CA ALA A 191 19.46 -0.97 0.51
C ALA A 191 20.49 -0.08 1.21
N ASP A 192 21.06 0.88 0.48
CA ASP A 192 22.09 1.79 0.99
C ASP A 192 21.52 2.75 2.05
N GLY A 193 20.23 3.12 1.95
CA GLY A 193 19.58 4.07 2.86
C GLY A 193 18.99 3.47 4.14
N ILE A 194 19.07 2.15 4.34
CA ILE A 194 18.43 1.45 5.47
C ILE A 194 19.47 0.72 6.30
N ASP A 195 19.65 1.17 7.55
CA ASP A 195 20.54 0.54 8.53
C ASP A 195 19.84 -0.59 9.29
N GLN A 196 18.54 -0.46 9.60
CA GLN A 196 17.73 -1.54 10.17
C GLN A 196 16.28 -1.46 9.72
N LEU A 197 15.64 -2.63 9.57
CA LEU A 197 14.24 -2.77 9.18
C LEU A 197 13.60 -3.95 9.92
N ARG A 198 12.44 -3.71 10.54
CA ARG A 198 11.69 -4.75 11.26
C ARG A 198 10.20 -4.53 11.13
N VAL A 199 9.46 -5.61 10.85
CA VAL A 199 7.99 -5.61 10.82
C VAL A 199 7.49 -6.65 11.81
N GLU A 200 6.82 -6.20 12.88
CA GLU A 200 6.32 -7.09 13.92
C GLU A 200 5.11 -6.48 14.63
N ASN A 201 4.14 -7.31 15.01
CA ASN A 201 2.99 -6.89 15.84
C ASN A 201 2.28 -5.61 15.38
N GLY A 202 2.00 -5.45 14.08
CA GLY A 202 1.32 -4.24 13.56
C GLY A 202 2.20 -2.99 13.48
N LYS A 203 3.53 -3.14 13.59
CA LYS A 203 4.49 -2.03 13.57
C LYS A 203 5.59 -2.25 12.53
N LEU A 204 6.02 -1.15 11.95
CA LEU A 204 7.16 -1.02 11.05
C LEU A 204 8.19 -0.13 11.75
N SER A 205 9.36 -0.70 12.05
CA SER A 205 10.49 0.02 12.64
C SER A 205 11.59 0.13 11.58
N VAL A 206 12.08 1.35 11.36
CA VAL A 206 13.11 1.65 10.37
C VAL A 206 14.19 2.51 11.01
N THR A 207 15.44 2.12 10.84
CA THR A 207 16.61 2.94 11.12
C THR A 207 17.25 3.32 9.79
N LEU A 208 17.40 4.61 9.55
CA LEU A 208 18.01 5.14 8.32
C LEU A 208 19.53 5.12 8.42
N ALA A 209 20.17 4.76 7.30
CA ALA A 209 21.61 4.90 7.14
C ALA A 209 22.03 6.37 6.98
N GLU A 210 23.34 6.63 7.09
CA GLU A 210 23.95 7.96 6.94
C GLU A 210 24.18 8.37 5.48
#